data_AF-A0A1I7EF30-F1
#
_entry.id   AF-A0A1I7EF30-F1
#
_cell.length_a   1.000
_cell.length_b   1.000
_cell.length_c   1.000
_cell.angle_alpha   90.00
_cell.angle_beta   90.00
_cell.angle_gamma   90.00
#
_symmetry.space_group_name_H-M   'P 1'
#
loop_
_entity.id
_entity.type
_entity.pdbx_description
1 polymer ?
#
loop_
_entity_poly.entity_id
_entity_poly.type
_entity_poly.pdbx_seq_one_letter_code
_entity_poly.pdbx_strand_id
1 'polypeptide(L)'
;MTTNPKPSSTTTTPSHDRSDRFATLTFTRNVAAPLSVLWQAWTAPAARAVWAAPSPSVTVEFLEADTRVGGREVSLCKVLGQPDIRCECGWLELQPAVRSVNYEVISSEGATQSAALITADFDDLGERSRLAVTVQLSSLAEDMEAGYRHGFGAGLDNLAGAAERTMVLQRVIRAPRAVVWNTWMNPETLPQWWGPDGFSCRTKRIDLRTGGEWVFDMIGPDGTVFPNHHLYG
;
A
#
# COMPACT_ATOMS: atom_id res chain seq x y z
N MET A 1 17.33 -75.01 11.84
CA MET A 1 16.18 -74.14 11.53
C MET A 1 16.66 -72.70 11.53
N THR A 2 16.97 -72.18 10.35
CA THR A 2 17.45 -70.81 10.11
C THR A 2 16.26 -69.88 9.95
N THR A 3 16.12 -68.91 10.86
CA THR A 3 15.10 -67.85 10.79
C THR A 3 15.61 -66.70 9.93
N ASN A 4 14.88 -66.41 8.86
CA ASN A 4 15.14 -65.31 7.92
C ASN A 4 14.69 -63.97 8.54
N PRO A 5 15.47 -62.87 8.47
CA PRO A 5 14.98 -61.55 8.86
C PRO A 5 14.02 -60.99 7.79
N LYS A 6 12.88 -60.41 8.24
CA LYS A 6 11.93 -59.70 7.38
C LYS A 6 12.59 -58.45 6.75
N PRO A 7 12.27 -58.10 5.49
CA PRO A 7 12.77 -56.89 4.88
C PRO A 7 12.20 -55.65 5.58
N SER A 8 13.10 -54.71 5.91
CA SER A 8 12.79 -53.39 6.44
C SER A 8 11.90 -52.62 5.46
N SER A 9 10.78 -52.10 5.96
CA SER A 9 9.92 -51.17 5.23
C SER A 9 10.70 -49.89 4.92
N THR A 10 11.01 -49.68 3.64
CA THR A 10 11.52 -48.41 3.13
C THR A 10 10.44 -47.36 3.33
N THR A 11 10.67 -46.40 4.23
CA THR A 11 9.86 -45.19 4.33
C THR A 11 10.06 -44.40 3.04
N THR A 12 9.15 -44.53 2.09
CA THR A 12 9.10 -43.67 0.91
C THR A 12 8.76 -42.26 1.36
N THR A 13 9.77 -41.39 1.43
CA THR A 13 9.55 -39.95 1.54
C THR A 13 8.74 -39.52 0.30
N PRO A 14 7.57 -38.87 0.44
CA PRO A 14 6.84 -38.42 -0.72
C PRO A 14 7.72 -37.44 -1.49
N SER A 15 7.99 -37.75 -2.76
CA SER A 15 8.62 -36.80 -3.67
C SER A 15 7.58 -35.72 -3.95
N HIS A 16 7.63 -34.60 -3.21
CA HIS A 16 6.89 -33.42 -3.62
C HIS A 16 7.38 -33.01 -5.00
N ASP A 17 6.47 -33.05 -5.97
CA ASP A 17 6.72 -32.52 -7.29
C ASP A 17 7.14 -31.05 -7.15
N ARG A 18 8.36 -30.75 -7.60
CA ARG A 18 8.96 -29.42 -7.45
C ARG A 18 8.55 -28.49 -8.60
N SER A 19 7.72 -28.95 -9.54
CA SER A 19 7.28 -28.17 -10.71
C SER A 19 6.51 -26.91 -10.32
N ASP A 20 5.70 -26.97 -9.26
CA ASP A 20 4.79 -25.89 -8.87
C ASP A 20 5.42 -24.93 -7.86
N ARG A 21 6.74 -25.07 -7.66
CA ARG A 21 7.51 -24.24 -6.74
C ARG A 21 7.70 -22.82 -7.27
N PHE A 22 7.75 -22.62 -8.58
CA PHE A 22 8.02 -21.31 -9.17
C PHE A 22 6.93 -20.91 -10.16
N ALA A 23 6.54 -19.64 -10.13
CA ALA A 23 5.55 -19.10 -11.04
C ALA A 23 5.94 -17.69 -11.51
N THR A 24 5.49 -17.33 -12.72
CA THR A 24 5.50 -15.93 -13.18
C THR A 24 4.06 -15.52 -13.47
N LEU A 25 3.57 -14.52 -12.72
CA LEU A 25 2.21 -14.01 -12.81
C LEU A 25 2.26 -12.60 -13.41
N THR A 26 1.30 -12.28 -14.28
CA THR A 26 1.19 -10.94 -14.87
C THR A 26 -0.23 -10.42 -14.70
N PHE A 27 -0.35 -9.17 -14.29
CA PHE A 27 -1.60 -8.47 -14.09
C PHE A 27 -1.55 -7.13 -14.80
N THR A 28 -2.65 -6.74 -15.46
CA THR A 28 -2.74 -5.43 -16.12
C THR A 28 -4.02 -4.74 -15.73
N ARG A 29 -3.96 -3.42 -15.50
CA ARG A 29 -5.12 -2.56 -15.24
C ARG A 29 -5.03 -1.28 -16.06
N ASN A 30 -6.15 -0.88 -16.64
CA ASN A 30 -6.36 0.48 -17.14
C ASN A 30 -7.11 1.24 -16.06
N VAL A 31 -6.49 2.26 -15.50
CA VAL A 31 -7.00 3.01 -14.36
C VAL A 31 -7.55 4.34 -14.85
N ALA A 32 -8.77 4.72 -14.46
CA ALA A 32 -9.35 6.02 -14.80
C ALA A 32 -8.81 7.13 -13.89
N ALA A 33 -7.48 7.25 -13.83
CA ALA A 33 -6.76 8.28 -13.11
C ALA A 33 -5.48 8.67 -13.87
N PRO A 34 -5.03 9.93 -13.81
CA PRO A 34 -3.74 10.34 -14.34
C PRO A 34 -2.59 9.53 -13.72
N LEU A 35 -1.51 9.35 -14.47
CA LEU A 35 -0.36 8.56 -14.05
C LEU A 35 0.24 9.04 -12.71
N SER A 36 0.26 10.36 -12.47
CA SER A 36 0.74 10.92 -11.21
C SER A 36 -0.11 10.49 -10.01
N VAL A 37 -1.42 10.33 -10.19
CA VAL A 37 -2.34 9.87 -9.14
C VAL A 37 -2.12 8.39 -8.88
N LEU A 38 -2.04 7.57 -9.94
CA LEU A 38 -1.77 6.14 -9.81
C LEU A 38 -0.44 5.88 -9.10
N TRP A 39 0.61 6.63 -9.44
CA TRP A 39 1.91 6.51 -8.77
C TRP A 39 1.83 6.82 -7.27
N GLN A 40 1.11 7.88 -6.88
CA GLN A 40 0.90 8.20 -5.47
C GLN A 40 0.05 7.14 -4.77
N ALA A 41 -1.00 6.64 -5.43
CA ALA A 41 -1.83 5.57 -4.88
C ALA A 41 -1.01 4.29 -4.65
N TRP A 42 -0.08 3.96 -5.55
CA TRP A 42 0.79 2.79 -5.44
C TRP A 42 1.81 2.89 -4.30
N THR A 43 2.42 4.07 -4.12
CA THR A 43 3.61 4.27 -3.27
C THR A 43 3.31 4.89 -1.91
N ALA A 44 2.32 5.77 -1.79
CA ALA A 44 2.08 6.48 -0.53
C ALA A 44 1.57 5.51 0.56
N PRO A 45 2.20 5.45 1.76
CA PRO A 45 1.78 4.54 2.84
C PRO A 45 0.30 4.64 3.19
N ALA A 46 -0.23 5.86 3.28
CA ALA A 46 -1.65 6.09 3.58
C ALA A 46 -2.57 5.56 2.47
N ALA A 47 -2.18 5.65 1.21
CA ALA A 47 -2.96 5.10 0.10
C ALA A 47 -2.88 3.57 0.10
N ARG A 48 -1.70 2.99 0.31
CA ARG A 48 -1.51 1.54 0.44
C ARG A 48 -2.38 0.95 1.54
N ALA A 49 -2.47 1.62 2.70
CA ALA A 49 -3.37 1.21 3.78
C ALA A 49 -4.86 1.16 3.39
N VAL A 50 -5.28 1.95 2.39
CA VAL A 50 -6.68 1.96 1.92
C VAL A 50 -7.00 0.79 0.99
N TRP A 51 -6.08 0.39 0.12
CA TRP A 51 -6.37 -0.61 -0.93
C TRP A 51 -5.73 -1.99 -0.71
N ALA A 52 -4.73 -2.12 0.17
CA ALA A 52 -3.97 -3.37 0.34
C ALA A 52 -4.81 -4.54 0.85
N ALA A 53 -5.92 -4.29 1.55
CA ALA A 53 -6.84 -5.33 1.96
C ALA A 53 -7.58 -5.91 0.74
N PRO A 54 -7.40 -7.20 0.40
CA PRO A 54 -8.02 -7.78 -0.81
C PRO A 54 -9.53 -7.96 -0.68
N SER A 55 -10.07 -7.98 0.55
CA SER A 55 -11.51 -8.06 0.80
C SER A 55 -11.89 -7.41 2.14
N PRO A 56 -13.18 -7.07 2.36
CA PRO A 56 -13.63 -6.47 3.61
C PRO A 56 -13.47 -7.34 4.86
N SER A 57 -13.26 -8.65 4.69
CA SER A 57 -13.03 -9.58 5.81
C SER A 57 -11.57 -9.66 6.24
N VAL A 58 -10.65 -8.99 5.53
CA VAL A 58 -9.23 -8.96 5.84
C VAL A 58 -8.87 -7.57 6.36
N THR A 59 -8.31 -7.50 7.56
CA THR A 59 -7.69 -6.27 8.06
C THR A 59 -6.21 -6.28 7.71
N VAL A 60 -5.71 -5.22 7.08
CA VAL A 60 -4.27 -5.05 6.83
C VAL A 60 -3.74 -3.95 7.74
N GLU A 61 -2.89 -4.33 8.69
CA GLU A 61 -2.23 -3.42 9.62
C GLU A 61 -0.78 -3.23 9.20
N PHE A 62 -0.36 -2.00 8.87
CA PHE A 62 1.03 -1.69 8.58
C PHE A 62 1.79 -1.39 9.89
N LEU A 63 2.82 -2.20 10.18
CA LEU A 63 3.71 -2.03 11.32
C LEU A 63 4.93 -1.15 10.99
N GLU A 64 5.36 -1.17 9.74
CA GLU A 64 6.47 -0.37 9.21
C GLU A 64 6.12 0.01 7.77
N ALA A 65 6.40 1.26 7.38
CA ALA A 65 6.15 1.75 6.03
C ALA A 65 7.23 2.77 5.61
N ASP A 66 8.41 2.27 5.22
CA ASP A 66 9.51 3.08 4.68
C ASP A 66 9.56 2.96 3.15
N THR A 67 8.73 3.75 2.47
CA THR A 67 8.63 3.75 0.99
C THR A 67 9.75 4.58 0.35
N ARG A 68 10.98 4.07 0.41
CA ARG A 68 12.14 4.60 -0.32
C ARG A 68 12.98 3.44 -0.85
N VAL A 69 13.87 3.69 -1.81
CA VAL A 69 14.84 2.67 -2.24
C VAL A 69 15.68 2.20 -1.04
N GLY A 70 15.72 0.88 -0.84
CA GLY A 70 16.32 0.21 0.33
C GLY A 70 15.49 0.28 1.61
N GLY A 71 14.30 0.88 1.56
CA GLY A 71 13.34 0.90 2.65
C GLY A 71 12.48 -0.37 2.68
N ARG A 72 11.81 -0.57 3.81
CA ARG A 72 11.04 -1.78 4.12
C ARG A 72 9.63 -1.43 4.59
N GLU A 73 8.68 -2.25 4.20
CA GLU A 73 7.31 -2.24 4.69
C GLU A 73 6.99 -3.59 5.32
N VAL A 74 6.23 -3.54 6.41
CA VAL A 74 5.79 -4.74 7.13
C VAL A 74 4.31 -4.58 7.41
N SER A 75 3.52 -5.56 7.01
CA SER A 75 2.09 -5.61 7.34
C SER A 75 1.65 -6.95 7.90
N LEU A 76 0.57 -6.92 8.69
CA LEU A 76 -0.15 -8.09 9.16
C LEU A 76 -1.54 -8.11 8.50
N CYS A 77 -1.80 -9.17 7.73
CA CYS A 77 -3.11 -9.49 7.20
C CYS A 77 -3.83 -10.40 8.21
N LYS A 78 -4.92 -9.90 8.77
CA LYS A 78 -5.68 -10.56 9.85
C LYS A 78 -7.06 -10.98 9.36
N VAL A 79 -7.40 -12.24 9.61
CA VAL A 79 -8.74 -12.79 9.36
C VAL A 79 -9.20 -13.48 10.64
N LEU A 80 -10.45 -13.24 11.05
CA LEU A 80 -10.98 -13.79 12.28
C LEU A 80 -10.89 -15.33 12.29
N GLY A 81 -10.23 -15.89 13.30
CA GLY A 81 -10.09 -17.33 13.48
C GLY A 81 -9.00 -17.98 12.61
N GLN A 82 -8.17 -17.19 11.91
CA GLN A 82 -7.02 -17.67 11.16
C GLN A 82 -5.72 -17.10 11.75
N PRO A 83 -4.57 -17.77 11.58
CA PRO A 83 -3.28 -17.19 11.91
C PRO A 83 -3.01 -15.91 11.13
N ASP A 84 -2.35 -14.95 11.77
CA ASP A 84 -1.92 -13.73 11.11
C ASP A 84 -0.92 -14.07 9.98
N ILE A 85 -1.10 -13.42 8.84
CA ILE A 85 -0.16 -13.52 7.72
C ILE A 85 0.68 -12.25 7.74
N ARG A 86 1.98 -12.41 7.94
CA ARG A 86 2.96 -11.34 7.87
C ARG A 86 3.47 -11.20 6.43
N CYS A 87 3.30 -10.01 5.86
CA CYS A 87 3.90 -9.62 4.60
C CYS A 87 5.05 -8.65 4.86
N GLU A 88 6.24 -8.99 4.38
CA GLU A 88 7.40 -8.10 4.38
C GLU A 88 7.74 -7.72 2.94
N CYS A 89 7.72 -6.42 2.65
CA CYS A 89 8.06 -5.86 1.36
C CYS A 89 9.33 -5.01 1.47
N GLY A 90 10.26 -5.10 0.52
CA GLY A 90 11.41 -4.20 0.46
C GLY A 90 11.57 -3.59 -0.91
N TRP A 91 11.65 -2.26 -0.96
CA TRP A 91 11.73 -1.49 -2.19
C TRP A 91 13.15 -1.50 -2.74
N LEU A 92 13.34 -2.20 -3.86
CA LEU A 92 14.62 -2.32 -4.55
C LEU A 92 14.83 -1.17 -5.54
N GLU A 93 13.75 -0.68 -6.15
CA GLU A 93 13.79 0.40 -7.13
C GLU A 93 12.48 1.20 -7.10
N LEU A 94 12.61 2.52 -7.20
CA LEU A 94 11.49 3.45 -7.35
C LEU A 94 11.89 4.51 -8.38
N GLN A 95 11.48 4.31 -9.62
CA GLN A 95 11.55 5.32 -10.68
C GLN A 95 10.19 5.99 -10.79
N PRO A 96 10.05 7.25 -10.30
CA PRO A 96 8.75 7.92 -10.23
C PRO A 96 7.97 7.86 -11.54
N ALA A 97 6.74 7.37 -11.47
CA ALA A 97 5.82 7.24 -12.59
C ALA A 97 6.33 6.40 -13.77
N VAL A 98 7.34 5.56 -13.56
CA VAL A 98 7.89 4.66 -14.60
C VAL A 98 7.86 3.23 -14.11
N ARG A 99 8.50 2.94 -12.97
CA ARG A 99 8.66 1.59 -12.46
C ARG A 99 8.88 1.55 -10.96
N SER A 100 8.37 0.51 -10.31
CA SER A 100 8.90 0.06 -9.03
C SER A 100 9.32 -1.40 -9.08
N VAL A 101 10.35 -1.75 -8.31
CA VAL A 101 10.74 -3.14 -8.06
C VAL A 101 10.80 -3.34 -6.55
N ASN A 102 10.17 -4.41 -6.06
CA ASN A 102 10.24 -4.79 -4.65
C ASN A 102 10.30 -6.31 -4.52
N TYR A 103 10.87 -6.79 -3.42
CA TYR A 103 10.61 -8.16 -2.99
C TYR A 103 9.38 -8.20 -2.08
N GLU A 104 8.79 -9.37 -1.95
CA GLU A 104 7.78 -9.69 -0.94
C GLU A 104 8.10 -11.05 -0.32
N VAL A 105 7.99 -11.14 1.00
CA VAL A 105 8.12 -12.39 1.75
C VAL A 105 6.85 -12.56 2.58
N ILE A 106 6.15 -13.67 2.35
CA ILE A 106 4.98 -14.04 3.11
C ILE A 106 5.38 -15.07 4.16
N SER A 107 4.99 -14.82 5.40
CA SER A 107 5.20 -15.74 6.53
C SER A 107 3.95 -15.84 7.38
N SER A 108 3.76 -16.99 8.03
CA SER A 108 2.71 -17.19 9.02
C SER A 108 3.23 -18.14 10.09
N GLU A 109 2.88 -17.88 11.35
CA GLU A 109 3.33 -18.67 12.52
C GLU A 109 4.86 -18.85 12.59
N GLY A 110 5.62 -17.85 12.12
CA GLY A 110 7.09 -17.87 12.13
C GLY A 110 7.74 -18.68 11.00
N ALA A 111 6.96 -19.30 10.11
CA ALA A 111 7.44 -20.00 8.93
C ALA A 111 7.27 -19.16 7.66
N THR A 112 8.30 -19.10 6.81
CA THR A 112 8.22 -18.48 5.49
C THR A 112 7.43 -19.38 4.54
N GLN A 113 6.38 -18.84 3.94
CA GLN A 113 5.48 -19.52 3.02
C GLN A 113 5.87 -19.26 1.56
N SER A 114 6.44 -18.08 1.26
CA SER A 114 6.94 -17.75 -0.08
C SER A 114 7.88 -16.54 -0.08
N ALA A 115 8.58 -16.37 -1.19
CA ALA A 115 9.25 -15.13 -1.56
C ALA A 115 8.98 -14.81 -3.03
N ALA A 116 8.76 -13.54 -3.35
CA ALA A 116 8.52 -13.08 -4.71
C ALA A 116 9.28 -11.80 -5.04
N LEU A 117 9.67 -11.65 -6.31
CA LEU A 117 10.10 -10.37 -6.88
C LEU A 117 8.92 -9.78 -7.66
N ILE A 118 8.57 -8.54 -7.36
CA ILE A 118 7.48 -7.82 -7.99
C ILE A 118 8.04 -6.63 -8.76
N THR A 119 7.68 -6.54 -10.03
CA THR A 119 7.95 -5.37 -10.88
C THR A 119 6.62 -4.77 -11.28
N ALA A 120 6.43 -3.49 -11.03
CA ALA A 120 5.28 -2.72 -11.49
C ALA A 120 5.76 -1.67 -12.49
N ASP A 121 5.29 -1.74 -13.73
CA ASP A 121 5.53 -0.76 -14.77
C ASP A 121 4.27 0.09 -14.99
N PHE A 122 4.48 1.37 -15.28
CA PHE A 122 3.42 2.36 -15.40
C PHE A 122 3.50 3.08 -16.75
N ASP A 123 2.36 3.29 -17.40
CA ASP A 123 2.27 4.06 -18.64
C ASP A 123 1.27 5.21 -18.52
N ASP A 124 1.63 6.35 -19.10
CA ASP A 124 0.75 7.51 -19.26
C ASP A 124 -0.16 7.32 -20.48
N LEU A 125 -1.47 7.41 -20.26
CA LEU A 125 -2.50 7.39 -21.31
C LEU A 125 -3.31 8.70 -21.30
N GLY A 126 -2.73 9.80 -20.80
CA GLY A 126 -3.34 11.12 -20.68
C GLY A 126 -4.16 11.24 -19.39
N GLU A 127 -5.49 11.34 -19.52
CA GLU A 127 -6.39 11.37 -18.35
C GLU A 127 -6.52 10.01 -17.65
N ARG A 128 -5.94 8.96 -18.23
CA ARG A 128 -5.92 7.59 -17.72
C ARG A 128 -4.48 7.09 -17.64
N SER A 129 -4.28 5.97 -16.98
CA SER A 129 -2.98 5.33 -16.87
C SER A 129 -3.09 3.81 -16.96
N ARG A 130 -1.98 3.15 -17.26
CA ARG A 130 -1.88 1.69 -17.25
C ARG A 130 -0.90 1.24 -16.18
N LEU A 131 -1.25 0.19 -15.47
CA LEU A 131 -0.39 -0.55 -14.55
C LEU A 131 -0.20 -1.96 -15.09
N ALA A 132 1.05 -2.40 -15.24
CA ALA A 132 1.41 -3.80 -15.46
C ALA A 132 2.26 -4.29 -14.29
N VAL A 133 1.83 -5.37 -13.63
CA VAL A 133 2.56 -5.99 -12.52
C VAL A 133 2.99 -7.39 -12.92
N THR A 134 4.29 -7.67 -12.80
CA THR A 134 4.86 -9.00 -12.93
C THR A 134 5.36 -9.49 -11.58
N VAL A 135 4.92 -10.68 -11.17
CA VAL A 135 5.33 -11.35 -9.94
C VAL A 135 6.09 -12.61 -10.30
N GLN A 136 7.34 -12.72 -9.85
CA GLN A 136 8.16 -13.92 -9.96
C GLN A 136 8.22 -14.60 -8.60
N LEU A 137 7.44 -15.65 -8.42
CA LEU A 137 7.16 -16.31 -7.15
C LEU A 137 8.06 -17.55 -6.96
N SER A 138 8.53 -17.73 -5.73
CA SER A 138 9.05 -18.99 -5.18
C SER A 138 8.19 -19.42 -3.99
N SER A 139 7.39 -20.46 -4.18
CA SER A 139 6.53 -21.08 -3.16
C SER A 139 7.34 -21.99 -2.23
N LEU A 140 7.09 -21.91 -0.93
CA LEU A 140 7.60 -22.85 0.08
C LEU A 140 6.47 -23.63 0.77
N ALA A 141 5.21 -23.25 0.50
CA ALA A 141 4.01 -23.94 0.92
C ALA A 141 3.05 -24.18 -0.26
N GLU A 142 2.02 -24.98 0.00
CA GLU A 142 0.98 -25.33 -0.95
C GLU A 142 0.12 -24.10 -1.31
N ASP A 143 -0.48 -24.12 -2.51
CA ASP A 143 -1.45 -23.13 -3.00
C ASP A 143 -1.00 -21.66 -3.07
N MET A 144 0.30 -21.38 -2.89
CA MET A 144 0.82 -20.00 -2.93
C MET A 144 0.54 -19.30 -4.26
N GLU A 145 0.66 -19.99 -5.41
CA GLU A 145 0.36 -19.39 -6.70
C GLU A 145 -1.11 -18.91 -6.79
N ALA A 146 -2.06 -19.75 -6.37
CA ALA A 146 -3.48 -19.42 -6.35
C ALA A 146 -3.75 -18.25 -5.39
N GLY A 147 -3.14 -18.27 -4.21
CA GLY A 147 -3.20 -17.18 -3.24
C GLY A 147 -2.69 -15.85 -3.81
N TYR A 148 -1.54 -15.86 -4.49
CA TYR A 148 -0.98 -14.68 -5.15
C TYR A 148 -1.89 -14.18 -6.28
N ARG A 149 -2.43 -15.08 -7.13
CA ARG A 149 -3.38 -14.69 -8.18
C ARG A 149 -4.60 -13.98 -7.63
N HIS A 150 -5.19 -14.52 -6.55
CA HIS A 150 -6.35 -13.91 -5.91
C HIS A 150 -6.00 -12.59 -5.23
N GLY A 151 -4.96 -12.58 -4.39
CA GLY A 151 -4.54 -11.42 -3.60
C GLY A 151 -4.11 -10.23 -4.46
N PHE A 152 -3.22 -10.45 -5.44
CA PHE A 152 -2.83 -9.38 -6.37
C PHE A 152 -3.99 -8.97 -7.27
N GLY A 153 -4.80 -9.92 -7.74
CA GLY A 153 -5.98 -9.60 -8.55
C GLY A 153 -6.91 -8.61 -7.84
N ALA A 154 -7.33 -8.95 -6.62
CA ALA A 154 -8.23 -8.12 -5.82
C ALA A 154 -7.57 -6.82 -5.34
N GLY A 155 -6.32 -6.88 -4.86
CA GLY A 155 -5.60 -5.69 -4.40
C GLY A 155 -5.40 -4.65 -5.50
N LEU A 156 -5.12 -5.10 -6.74
CA LEU A 156 -4.99 -4.20 -7.88
C LEU A 156 -6.32 -3.62 -8.36
N ASP A 157 -7.43 -4.34 -8.19
CA ASP A 157 -8.77 -3.79 -8.42
C ASP A 157 -9.10 -2.69 -7.39
N ASN A 158 -8.76 -2.93 -6.12
CA ASN A 158 -8.93 -1.94 -5.04
C ASN A 158 -8.06 -0.71 -5.26
N LEU A 159 -6.80 -0.90 -5.70
CA LEU A 159 -5.90 0.19 -6.06
C LEU A 159 -6.51 1.06 -7.17
N ALA A 160 -7.03 0.44 -8.23
CA ALA A 160 -7.66 1.17 -9.33
C ALA A 160 -8.84 2.01 -8.81
N GLY A 161 -9.74 1.41 -8.03
CA GLY A 161 -10.87 2.13 -7.43
C GLY A 161 -10.47 3.21 -6.41
N ALA A 162 -9.34 3.06 -5.71
CA ALA A 162 -8.79 4.08 -4.84
C ALA A 162 -8.21 5.25 -5.64
N ALA A 163 -7.45 4.95 -6.70
CA ALA A 163 -6.85 5.96 -7.57
C ALA A 163 -7.91 6.80 -8.29
N GLU A 164 -9.00 6.20 -8.77
CA GLU A 164 -10.12 6.90 -9.43
C GLU A 164 -10.81 7.93 -8.52
N ARG A 165 -10.75 7.72 -7.20
CA ARG A 165 -11.33 8.62 -6.20
C ARG A 165 -10.28 9.50 -5.52
N THR A 166 -9.05 9.49 -6.02
CA THR A 166 -7.94 10.27 -5.48
C THR A 166 -7.67 11.47 -6.36
N MET A 167 -7.42 12.62 -5.72
CA MET A 167 -6.98 13.83 -6.39
C MET A 167 -5.63 14.24 -5.82
N VAL A 168 -4.64 14.45 -6.70
CA VAL A 168 -3.31 14.93 -6.33
C VAL A 168 -3.18 16.38 -6.79
N LEU A 169 -2.92 17.28 -5.84
CA LEU A 169 -2.59 18.68 -6.13
C LEU A 169 -1.09 18.90 -5.96
N GLN A 170 -0.44 19.36 -7.02
CA GLN A 170 0.98 19.72 -6.97
C GLN A 170 1.18 21.15 -7.45
N ARG A 171 1.96 21.92 -6.69
CA ARG A 171 2.33 23.28 -7.07
C ARG A 171 3.75 23.58 -6.63
N VAL A 172 4.53 24.19 -7.52
CA VAL A 172 5.84 24.74 -7.17
C VAL A 172 5.64 26.08 -6.47
N ILE A 173 6.06 26.16 -5.22
CA ILE A 173 6.07 27.40 -4.43
C ILE A 173 7.50 27.92 -4.41
N ARG A 174 7.70 29.18 -4.83
CA ARG A 174 9.01 29.84 -4.86
C ARG A 174 9.41 30.33 -3.46
N ALA A 175 9.59 29.39 -2.52
CA ALA A 175 10.00 29.66 -1.15
C ALA A 175 10.84 28.49 -0.60
N PRO A 176 11.67 28.70 0.43
CA PRO A 176 12.38 27.61 1.09
C PRO A 176 11.41 26.58 1.68
N ARG A 177 11.76 25.28 1.59
CA ARG A 177 10.93 24.17 2.12
C ARG A 177 10.53 24.37 3.58
N ALA A 178 11.45 24.85 4.42
CA ALA A 178 11.19 25.10 5.83
C ALA A 178 10.10 26.17 6.06
N VAL A 179 10.06 27.21 5.21
CA VAL A 179 9.04 28.25 5.30
C VAL A 179 7.69 27.65 4.92
N VAL A 180 7.60 26.96 3.78
CA VAL A 180 6.37 26.29 3.34
C VAL A 180 5.86 25.35 4.43
N TRP A 181 6.73 24.49 4.96
CA TRP A 181 6.37 23.56 6.04
C TRP A 181 5.85 24.28 7.28
N ASN A 182 6.52 25.33 7.74
CA ASN A 182 6.08 26.10 8.90
C ASN A 182 4.74 26.79 8.66
N THR A 183 4.43 27.22 7.43
CA THR A 183 3.13 27.82 7.10
C THR A 183 1.98 26.82 7.25
N TRP A 184 2.24 25.53 7.01
CA TRP A 184 1.30 24.41 7.23
C TRP A 184 1.26 23.95 8.70
N MET A 185 2.41 23.88 9.37
CA MET A 185 2.57 23.32 10.71
C MET A 185 2.76 24.39 11.78
N ASN A 186 2.04 25.50 11.68
CA ASN A 186 1.98 26.53 12.71
C ASN A 186 0.53 26.95 12.95
N PRO A 187 0.01 26.84 14.19
CA PRO A 187 -1.38 27.13 14.50
C PRO A 187 -1.76 28.61 14.32
N GLU A 188 -0.78 29.52 14.33
CA GLU A 188 -1.00 30.95 14.11
C GLU A 188 -1.09 31.31 12.64
N THR A 189 -0.32 30.63 11.76
CA THR A 189 -0.28 30.96 10.33
C THR A 189 -1.28 30.16 9.51
N LEU A 190 -1.53 28.88 9.85
CA LEU A 190 -2.43 28.01 9.07
C LEU A 190 -3.82 28.64 8.85
N PRO A 191 -4.51 29.20 9.86
CA PRO A 191 -5.83 29.79 9.68
C PRO A 191 -5.86 31.06 8.81
N GLN A 192 -4.71 31.71 8.59
CA GLN A 192 -4.64 32.99 7.88
C GLN A 192 -4.73 32.84 6.35
N TRP A 193 -4.36 31.67 5.83
CA TRP A 193 -4.34 31.41 4.39
C TRP A 193 -5.19 30.21 3.97
N TRP A 194 -5.70 29.43 4.93
CA TRP A 194 -6.55 28.29 4.62
C TRP A 194 -7.93 28.71 4.13
N GLY A 195 -8.36 28.07 3.04
CA GLY A 195 -9.65 28.32 2.40
C GLY A 195 -9.50 29.00 1.03
N PRO A 196 -10.58 29.05 0.23
CA PRO A 196 -10.60 29.81 -1.01
C PRO A 196 -10.46 31.32 -0.77
N ASP A 197 -10.14 32.07 -1.83
CA ASP A 197 -10.09 33.54 -1.75
C ASP A 197 -11.43 34.12 -1.24
N GLY A 198 -11.34 35.13 -0.36
CA GLY A 198 -12.49 35.72 0.32
C GLY A 198 -13.05 34.94 1.51
N PHE A 199 -12.54 33.73 1.81
CA PHE A 199 -12.90 32.99 3.02
C PHE A 199 -11.99 33.35 4.20
N SER A 200 -12.50 33.16 5.42
CA SER A 200 -11.71 33.26 6.65
C SER A 200 -11.94 32.05 7.55
N CYS A 201 -10.96 31.74 8.40
CA CYS A 201 -11.05 30.65 9.36
C CYS A 201 -11.17 31.19 10.80
N ARG A 202 -12.19 30.72 11.54
CA ARG A 202 -12.31 30.93 12.98
C ARG A 202 -12.02 29.63 13.72
N THR A 203 -10.79 29.51 14.23
CA THR A 203 -10.30 28.34 14.96
C THR A 203 -10.94 28.22 16.35
N LYS A 204 -11.43 27.03 16.68
CA LYS A 204 -11.90 26.66 18.03
C LYS A 204 -10.83 25.90 18.81
N ARG A 205 -10.14 24.98 18.15
CA ARG A 205 -9.04 24.17 18.69
C ARG A 205 -8.09 23.78 17.57
N ILE A 206 -6.79 23.82 17.80
CA ILE A 206 -5.78 23.43 16.82
C ILE A 206 -4.58 22.78 17.54
N ASP A 207 -4.25 21.55 17.14
CA ASP A 207 -3.15 20.74 17.65
C ASP A 207 -2.51 20.02 16.46
N LEU A 208 -1.45 20.61 15.89
CA LEU A 208 -0.81 20.16 14.65
C LEU A 208 0.30 19.15 14.93
N ARG A 209 -0.06 18.01 15.52
CA ARG A 209 0.81 16.86 15.75
C ARG A 209 0.11 15.57 15.35
N THR A 210 0.85 14.48 15.25
CA THR A 210 0.26 13.13 15.09
C THR A 210 -0.73 12.83 16.23
N GLY A 211 -1.92 12.38 15.86
CA GLY A 211 -3.07 12.18 16.74
C GLY A 211 -3.78 13.47 17.17
N GLY A 212 -3.38 14.63 16.63
CA GLY A 212 -3.98 15.93 16.92
C GLY A 212 -5.18 16.26 16.02
N GLU A 213 -5.74 17.45 16.20
CA GLU A 213 -6.93 17.89 15.48
C GLU A 213 -6.96 19.40 15.22
N TRP A 214 -7.69 19.83 14.19
CA TRP A 214 -8.05 21.22 13.97
C TRP A 214 -9.55 21.34 13.75
N VAL A 215 -10.23 21.97 14.72
CA VAL A 215 -11.66 22.27 14.70
C VAL A 215 -11.84 23.76 14.45
N PHE A 216 -12.49 24.13 13.36
CA PHE A 216 -12.67 25.53 12.97
C PHE A 216 -13.95 25.73 12.16
N ASP A 217 -14.44 26.97 12.14
CA ASP A 217 -15.45 27.39 11.19
C ASP A 217 -14.76 28.08 10.01
N MET A 218 -15.05 27.64 8.79
CA MET A 218 -14.68 28.35 7.57
C MET A 218 -15.85 29.24 7.16
N ILE A 219 -15.60 30.54 7.00
CA ILE A 219 -16.65 31.56 6.81
C ILE A 219 -16.50 32.13 5.41
N GLY A 220 -17.55 32.00 4.60
CA GLY A 220 -17.61 32.54 3.24
C GLY A 220 -17.79 34.06 3.21
N PRO A 221 -17.52 34.71 2.06
CA PRO A 221 -17.68 36.16 1.91
C PRO A 221 -19.13 36.65 2.07
N ASP A 222 -20.11 35.75 1.93
CA ASP A 222 -21.53 35.98 2.17
C ASP A 222 -21.93 35.80 3.65
N GLY A 223 -20.99 35.42 4.51
CA GLY A 223 -21.20 35.11 5.92
C GLY A 223 -21.64 33.67 6.19
N THR A 224 -21.78 32.81 5.17
CA THR A 224 -22.13 31.40 5.36
C THR A 224 -21.04 30.69 6.15
N VAL A 225 -21.44 29.90 7.15
CA VAL A 225 -20.54 29.20 8.07
C VAL A 225 -20.48 27.72 7.75
N PHE A 226 -19.28 27.22 7.49
CA PHE A 226 -18.98 25.81 7.22
C PHE A 226 -18.15 25.24 8.39
N PRO A 227 -18.74 24.43 9.29
CA PRO A 227 -18.00 23.77 10.35
C PRO A 227 -17.05 22.70 9.76
N ASN A 228 -15.79 22.71 10.18
CA ASN A 228 -14.74 21.80 9.72
C ASN A 228 -14.04 21.12 10.89
N HIS A 229 -13.59 19.89 10.65
CA HIS A 229 -12.80 19.11 11.60
C HIS A 229 -11.75 18.30 10.83
N HIS A 230 -10.48 18.67 11.00
CA HIS A 230 -9.35 17.91 10.45
C HIS A 230 -8.72 17.06 11.55
N LEU A 231 -8.49 15.78 11.25
CA LEU A 231 -7.78 14.84 12.10
C LEU A 231 -6.41 14.55 11.50
N TYR A 232 -5.36 14.58 12.33
CA TYR A 232 -4.00 14.29 11.91
C TYR A 232 -3.61 12.89 12.41
N GLY A 233 -3.56 11.92 11.50
CA GLY A 233 -3.18 10.53 11.78
C GLY A 233 -1.69 10.27 11.79
#